data_AF-A0AAW1MIW2-F1
#
_entry.id   AF-A0AAW1MIW2-F1
#
_cell.length_a   1.000
_cell.length_b   1.000
_cell.length_c   1.000
_cell.angle_alpha   90.00
_cell.angle_beta   90.00
_cell.angle_gamma   90.00
#
_symmetry.space_group_name_H-M   'P 1'
#
loop_
_entity.id
_entity.type
_entity.pdbx_description
1 polymer ?
#
loop_
_entity_poly.entity_id
_entity_poly.type
_entity_poly.pdbx_seq_one_letter_code
_entity_poly.pdbx_strand_id
1 'polypeptide(L)'
;MEEVVEGINDIKICMKEIKENQKEFQDEVLTLKRENMQLKKRVQELENKLTRIEKEHKKENIVIKGLDPKENINKIDVQEFIEDKMGIKVEIKEVERIGINKSKMIIKAKMNNMDNKIHKRRRKNTEKVKGSGKS
;
A
#
# COMPACT_ATOMS: atom_id res chain seq x y z
N MET A 1 -73.52 9.22 -7.85
CA MET A 1 -72.70 8.41 -8.79
C MET A 1 -71.51 9.20 -9.32
N GLU A 2 -71.65 10.49 -9.62
CA GLU A 2 -70.53 11.34 -10.08
C GLU A 2 -69.36 11.42 -9.09
N GLU A 3 -69.61 11.64 -7.79
CA GLU A 3 -68.55 11.69 -6.76
C GLU A 3 -67.74 10.38 -6.66
N VAL A 4 -68.38 9.23 -6.89
CA VAL A 4 -67.71 7.92 -6.88
C VAL A 4 -66.83 7.77 -8.12
N VAL A 5 -67.24 8.32 -9.26
CA VAL A 5 -66.46 8.30 -10.50
C VAL A 5 -65.27 9.25 -10.42
N GLU A 6 -65.43 10.44 -9.82
CA GLU A 6 -64.32 11.35 -9.54
C GLU A 6 -63.28 10.73 -8.59
N GLY A 7 -63.72 10.14 -7.48
CA GLY A 7 -62.81 9.47 -6.55
C GLY A 7 -62.03 8.30 -7.19
N ILE A 8 -62.65 7.54 -8.09
CA ILE A 8 -61.95 6.49 -8.86
C ILE A 8 -60.93 7.10 -9.83
N ASN A 9 -61.21 8.26 -10.40
CA ASN A 9 -60.31 8.92 -11.33
C ASN A 9 -59.07 9.49 -10.62
N ASP A 10 -59.26 10.08 -9.44
CA ASP A 10 -58.17 10.57 -8.60
C ASP A 10 -57.25 9.43 -8.15
N ILE A 11 -57.83 8.29 -7.74
CA ILE A 11 -57.06 7.09 -7.39
C ILE A 11 -56.23 6.59 -8.59
N LYS A 12 -56.78 6.64 -9.80
CA LYS A 12 -56.05 6.23 -11.02
C LYS A 12 -54.86 7.17 -11.31
N ILE A 13 -55.04 8.47 -11.12
CA ILE A 13 -53.98 9.46 -11.30
C ILE A 13 -52.87 9.22 -10.27
N CYS A 14 -53.23 9.12 -8.98
CA CYS A 14 -52.27 8.82 -7.90
C CYS A 14 -51.52 7.50 -8.15
N MET A 15 -52.21 6.44 -8.60
CA MET A 15 -51.56 5.16 -8.92
C MET A 15 -50.59 5.28 -10.11
N LYS A 16 -50.87 6.15 -11.07
CA LYS A 16 -49.98 6.38 -12.21
C LYS A 16 -48.72 7.13 -11.76
N GLU A 17 -48.87 8.19 -10.98
CA GLU A 17 -47.75 8.95 -10.42
C GLU A 17 -46.86 8.08 -9.52
N ILE A 18 -47.46 7.24 -8.67
CA ILE A 18 -46.69 6.29 -7.83
C ILE A 18 -45.87 5.33 -8.69
N LYS A 19 -46.43 4.83 -9.81
CA LYS A 19 -45.72 3.92 -10.72
C LYS A 19 -44.58 4.62 -11.45
N GLU A 20 -44.78 5.86 -11.88
CA GLU A 20 -43.74 6.67 -12.52
C GLU A 20 -42.60 6.96 -11.54
N ASN A 21 -42.91 7.43 -10.33
CA ASN A 21 -41.93 7.68 -9.28
C ASN A 21 -41.16 6.41 -8.86
N GLN A 22 -41.84 5.26 -8.77
CA GLN A 22 -41.19 3.98 -8.49
C GLN A 22 -40.21 3.58 -9.59
N LYS A 23 -40.56 3.83 -10.85
CA LYS A 23 -39.69 3.52 -11.98
C LYS A 23 -38.45 4.42 -11.98
N GLU A 24 -38.62 5.72 -11.77
CA GLU A 24 -37.51 6.67 -11.69
C GLU A 24 -36.56 6.31 -10.54
N PHE A 25 -37.11 5.99 -9.36
CA PHE A 25 -36.31 5.56 -8.22
C PHE A 25 -35.55 4.25 -8.49
N GLN A 26 -36.17 3.30 -9.19
CA GLN A 26 -35.49 2.05 -9.57
C GLN A 26 -34.33 2.31 -10.54
N ASP A 27 -34.53 3.18 -11.52
CA ASP A 27 -33.50 3.56 -12.48
C ASP A 27 -32.33 4.30 -11.82
N GLU A 28 -32.62 5.20 -10.87
CA GLU A 28 -31.61 5.90 -10.06
C GLU A 28 -30.80 4.91 -9.21
N VAL A 29 -31.48 3.99 -8.51
CA VAL A 29 -30.82 2.95 -7.69
C VAL A 29 -29.93 2.04 -8.55
N LEU A 30 -30.37 1.67 -9.76
CA LEU A 30 -29.56 0.87 -10.67
C LEU A 30 -28.32 1.63 -11.15
N THR A 31 -28.47 2.93 -11.44
CA THR A 31 -27.37 3.80 -11.85
C THR A 31 -26.34 3.93 -10.74
N LEU A 32 -26.79 4.28 -9.52
CA LEU A 32 -25.95 4.37 -8.33
C LEU A 32 -25.21 3.06 -8.03
N LYS A 33 -25.88 1.90 -8.19
CA LYS A 33 -25.23 0.59 -8.01
C LYS A 33 -24.11 0.36 -9.02
N ARG A 34 -24.28 0.77 -10.28
CA ARG A 34 -23.26 0.63 -11.32
C ARG A 34 -22.06 1.54 -11.04
N GLU A 35 -22.32 2.81 -10.72
CA GLU A 35 -21.26 3.77 -10.38
C GLU A 35 -20.48 3.34 -9.15
N ASN A 36 -21.16 2.89 -8.09
CA ASN A 36 -20.52 2.41 -6.88
C ASN A 36 -19.63 1.18 -7.16
N MET A 37 -20.06 0.27 -8.04
CA MET A 37 -19.23 -0.85 -8.47
C MET A 37 -17.96 -0.40 -9.22
N GLN A 38 -18.07 0.59 -10.10
CA GLN A 38 -16.92 1.14 -10.82
C GLN A 38 -15.94 1.84 -9.87
N LEU A 39 -16.45 2.64 -8.93
CA LEU A 39 -15.66 3.30 -7.90
C LEU A 39 -14.93 2.28 -7.02
N LYS A 40 -15.60 1.22 -6.57
CA LYS A 40 -14.97 0.14 -5.80
C LYS A 40 -13.82 -0.52 -6.56
N LYS A 41 -14.01 -0.83 -7.84
CA LYS A 41 -12.93 -1.36 -8.69
C LYS A 41 -11.76 -0.37 -8.77
N ARG A 42 -12.04 0.92 -8.96
CA ARG A 42 -11.01 1.95 -9.06
C ARG A 42 -10.23 2.13 -7.77
N VAL A 43 -10.90 2.11 -6.62
CA VAL A 43 -10.26 2.14 -5.30
C VAL A 43 -9.32 0.94 -5.15
N GLN A 44 -9.79 -0.27 -5.46
CA GLN A 44 -8.96 -1.48 -5.38
C GLN A 44 -7.73 -1.42 -6.31
N GLU A 45 -7.87 -0.90 -7.53
CA GLU A 45 -6.74 -0.67 -8.43
C GLU A 45 -5.71 0.29 -7.84
N LEU A 46 -6.17 1.39 -7.24
CA LEU A 46 -5.30 2.39 -6.62
C LEU A 46 -4.59 1.83 -5.38
N GLU A 47 -5.30 1.11 -4.51
CA GLU A 47 -4.69 0.43 -3.35
C GLU A 47 -3.61 -0.58 -3.78
N ASN A 48 -3.87 -1.34 -4.85
CA ASN A 48 -2.89 -2.27 -5.40
C ASN A 48 -1.67 -1.55 -5.99
N LYS A 49 -1.87 -0.44 -6.70
CA LYS A 49 -0.76 0.39 -7.21
C LYS A 49 0.06 1.00 -6.07
N LEU A 50 -0.59 1.54 -5.06
CA LEU A 50 0.06 2.09 -3.88
C LEU A 50 0.89 1.02 -3.17
N THR A 51 0.32 -0.16 -2.94
CA THR A 51 1.02 -1.30 -2.36
C THR A 51 2.25 -1.72 -3.19
N ARG A 52 2.16 -1.67 -4.52
CA ARG A 52 3.30 -1.95 -5.41
C ARG A 52 4.40 -0.88 -5.27
N ILE A 53 4.03 0.39 -5.33
CA ILE A 53 4.94 1.53 -5.17
C ILE A 53 5.61 1.50 -3.80
N GLU A 54 4.86 1.23 -2.73
CA GLU A 54 5.42 1.07 -1.38
C GLU A 54 6.40 -0.09 -1.29
N LYS A 55 6.10 -1.24 -1.92
CA LYS A 55 7.01 -2.38 -1.98
C LYS A 55 8.28 -2.05 -2.77
N GLU A 56 8.16 -1.30 -3.85
CA GLU A 56 9.31 -0.81 -4.64
C GLU A 56 10.16 0.17 -3.81
N HIS A 57 9.57 1.16 -3.18
CA HIS A 57 10.29 2.07 -2.28
C HIS A 57 10.92 1.37 -1.07
N LYS A 58 10.27 0.35 -0.50
CA LYS A 58 10.87 -0.46 0.58
C LYS A 58 12.06 -1.29 0.10
N LYS A 59 12.10 -1.69 -1.17
CA LYS A 59 13.28 -2.36 -1.75
C LYS A 59 14.46 -1.41 -1.90
N GLU A 60 14.23 -0.12 -2.11
CA GLU A 60 15.33 0.85 -2.25
C GLU A 60 15.95 1.26 -0.91
N ASN A 61 15.28 0.98 0.21
CA ASN A 61 15.71 1.45 1.53
C ASN A 61 16.28 0.30 2.38
N ILE A 62 17.45 0.52 2.96
CA ILE A 62 18.02 -0.35 4.00
C ILE A 62 18.01 0.39 5.35
N VAL A 63 17.64 -0.32 6.41
CA VAL A 63 17.65 0.21 7.78
C VAL A 63 18.77 -0.48 8.55
N ILE A 64 19.71 0.31 9.06
CA ILE A 64 20.85 -0.14 9.84
C ILE A 64 20.62 0.31 11.29
N LYS A 65 20.78 -0.63 12.23
CA LYS A 65 20.60 -0.43 13.67
C LYS A 65 21.89 -0.80 14.38
N GLY A 66 22.16 -0.15 15.52
CA GLY A 66 23.31 -0.51 16.36
C GLY A 66 24.54 0.39 16.20
N LEU A 67 24.42 1.47 15.43
CA LEU A 67 25.52 2.41 15.16
C LEU A 67 25.74 3.34 16.36
N ASP A 68 26.97 3.79 16.59
CA ASP A 68 27.24 4.68 17.71
C ASP A 68 26.80 6.12 17.40
N PRO A 69 26.01 6.77 18.28
CA PRO A 69 25.37 8.06 17.99
C PRO A 69 26.33 9.25 17.95
N LYS A 70 27.60 9.06 18.31
CA LYS A 70 28.66 10.09 18.25
C LYS A 70 29.36 10.13 16.90
N GLU A 71 29.16 9.12 16.05
CA GLU A 71 29.76 9.07 14.72
C GLU A 71 28.89 9.82 13.70
N ASN A 72 29.51 10.74 12.97
CA ASN A 72 28.89 11.38 11.82
C ASN A 72 28.96 10.42 10.64
N ILE A 73 27.95 9.56 10.53
CA ILE A 73 27.89 8.53 9.49
C ILE A 73 27.45 9.17 8.18
N ASN A 74 28.34 9.10 7.19
CA ASN A 74 28.12 9.62 5.85
C ASN A 74 27.73 8.49 4.86
N LYS A 75 27.52 8.83 3.59
CA LYS A 75 27.11 7.86 2.55
C LYS A 75 28.17 6.79 2.29
N ILE A 76 29.45 7.17 2.30
CA ILE A 76 30.59 6.29 2.04
C ILE A 76 30.70 5.25 3.14
N ASP A 77 30.60 5.66 4.40
CA ASP A 77 30.66 4.74 5.55
C ASP A 77 29.57 3.67 5.47
N VAL A 78 28.36 4.06 5.04
CA VAL A 78 27.25 3.14 4.84
C VAL A 78 27.48 2.20 3.65
N GLN A 79 28.08 2.68 2.56
CA GLN A 79 28.45 1.84 1.41
C GLN A 79 29.48 0.79 1.80
N GLU A 80 30.55 1.20 2.47
CA GLU A 80 31.62 0.32 2.96
C GLU A 80 31.07 -0.70 3.96
N PHE A 81 30.21 -0.27 4.90
CA PHE A 81 29.58 -1.18 5.85
C PHE A 81 28.73 -2.26 5.16
N ILE A 82 27.96 -1.88 4.14
CA ILE A 82 27.14 -2.82 3.37
C ILE A 82 28.03 -3.74 2.52
N GLU A 83 29.10 -3.23 1.93
CA GLU A 83 30.05 -4.03 1.16
C GLU A 83 30.80 -5.02 2.06
N ASP A 84 31.25 -4.62 3.25
CA ASP A 84 31.92 -5.48 4.22
C ASP A 84 30.98 -6.56 4.79
N LYS A 85 29.81 -6.14 5.31
CA LYS A 85 28.90 -7.07 5.99
C LYS A 85 28.07 -7.92 5.04
N MET A 86 27.67 -7.35 3.91
CA MET A 86 26.80 -8.05 2.95
C MET A 86 27.53 -8.52 1.71
N GLY A 87 28.77 -8.07 1.43
CA GLY A 87 29.55 -8.42 0.24
C GLY A 87 28.91 -7.95 -1.06
N ILE A 88 28.21 -6.81 -1.01
CA ILE A 88 27.46 -6.24 -2.13
C ILE A 88 27.89 -4.80 -2.30
N LYS A 89 28.43 -4.50 -3.48
CA LYS A 89 28.75 -3.13 -3.88
C LYS A 89 27.46 -2.38 -4.18
N VAL A 90 27.23 -1.29 -3.47
CA VAL A 90 25.99 -0.52 -3.53
C VAL A 90 26.29 0.96 -3.65
N GLU A 91 25.39 1.68 -4.33
CA GLU A 91 25.46 3.13 -4.40
C GLU A 91 24.34 3.74 -3.58
N ILE A 92 24.70 4.56 -2.58
CA ILE A 92 23.76 5.18 -1.65
C ILE A 92 23.40 6.58 -2.14
N LYS A 93 22.12 6.79 -2.46
CA LYS A 93 21.54 8.10 -2.80
C LYS A 93 21.52 9.02 -1.60
N GLU A 94 21.06 8.52 -0.46
CA GLU A 94 20.69 9.32 0.69
C GLU A 94 20.85 8.52 1.98
N VAL A 95 21.25 9.21 3.04
CA VAL A 95 21.40 8.65 4.39
C VAL A 95 20.64 9.58 5.32
N GLU A 96 19.66 9.04 6.02
CA GLU A 96 18.81 9.75 6.95
C GLU A 96 18.89 9.09 8.33
N ARG A 97 19.13 9.87 9.36
CA ARG A 97 19.02 9.40 10.74
C ARG A 97 17.56 9.40 11.16
N ILE A 98 17.02 8.22 11.43
CA ILE A 98 15.60 8.07 11.79
C ILE A 98 15.34 7.87 13.28
N GLY A 99 16.39 7.73 14.10
CA GLY A 99 16.24 7.74 15.56
C GLY A 99 17.41 7.16 16.35
N ILE A 100 17.20 6.99 17.65
CA ILE A 100 18.08 6.25 18.58
C ILE A 100 17.22 5.23 19.32
N ASN A 101 17.69 3.99 19.44
CA ASN A 101 17.09 2.95 20.25
C ASN A 101 18.15 2.35 21.19
N LYS A 102 17.89 2.34 22.51
CA LYS A 102 18.82 1.82 23.53
C LYS A 102 20.25 2.36 23.36
N SER A 103 20.37 3.69 23.22
CA SER A 103 21.64 4.39 23.01
C SER A 103 22.38 4.07 21.70
N LYS A 104 21.75 3.35 20.76
CA LYS A 104 22.29 3.07 19.44
C LYS A 104 21.48 3.79 18.36
N MET A 105 22.18 4.41 17.42
CA MET A 105 21.59 5.14 16.31
C MET A 105 20.96 4.18 15.28
N ILE A 106 19.86 4.64 14.68
CA ILE A 106 19.18 3.99 13.57
C ILE A 106 19.26 4.91 12.36
N ILE A 107 19.76 4.36 11.26
CA ILE A 107 19.90 5.06 9.99
C ILE A 107 19.09 4.33 8.94
N LYS A 108 18.43 5.11 8.08
CA LYS A 108 17.80 4.67 6.84
C LYS A 108 18.66 5.17 5.69
N ALA A 109 19.09 4.26 4.83
CA ALA A 109 19.84 4.60 3.63
C ALA A 109 19.05 4.20 2.38
N LYS A 110 18.92 5.14 1.44
CA LYS A 110 18.27 4.93 0.15
C LYS A 110 19.32 4.60 -0.90
N MET A 111 19.07 3.57 -1.69
CA MET A 111 20.03 3.02 -2.65
C MET A 111 19.64 3.39 -4.09
N ASN A 112 20.62 3.58 -4.98
CA ASN A 112 20.39 3.80 -6.41
C ASN A 112 19.81 2.56 -7.09
N ASN A 113 20.26 1.36 -6.69
CA ASN A 113 19.91 0.12 -7.37
C ASN A 113 20.01 -1.06 -6.39
N MET A 114 18.89 -1.50 -5.82
CA MET A 114 18.85 -2.80 -5.14
C MET A 114 18.73 -3.88 -6.20
N ASP A 115 19.85 -4.16 -6.88
CA ASP A 115 19.93 -5.31 -7.76
C ASP A 115 19.55 -6.56 -6.94
N ASN A 116 18.82 -7.50 -7.55
CA ASN A 116 18.21 -8.71 -6.96
C ASN A 116 19.14 -9.58 -6.07
N LYS A 117 20.44 -9.26 -5.99
CA LYS A 117 21.47 -9.91 -5.19
C LYS A 117 21.25 -9.81 -3.67
N ILE A 118 20.68 -8.72 -3.12
CA ILE A 118 20.39 -8.61 -1.66
C ILE A 118 19.32 -9.63 -1.24
N HIS A 119 18.26 -9.78 -2.03
CA HIS A 119 17.19 -10.76 -1.75
C HIS A 119 17.68 -12.21 -1.89
N LYS A 120 18.59 -12.50 -2.81
CA LYS A 120 19.20 -13.84 -2.95
C LYS A 120 20.10 -14.22 -1.78
N ARG A 121 20.84 -13.28 -1.16
CA ARG A 121 21.71 -13.58 0.00
C ARG A 121 20.94 -13.79 1.30
N ARG A 122 19.80 -13.11 1.50
CA ARG A 122 18.92 -13.38 2.66
C ARG A 122 18.47 -14.84 2.71
N ARG A 123 18.11 -15.44 1.57
CA ARG A 123 17.73 -16.88 1.50
C ARG A 123 18.87 -17.82 1.90
N LYS A 124 20.09 -17.58 1.40
CA LYS A 124 21.27 -18.41 1.75
C LYS A 124 21.66 -18.34 3.23
N ASN A 125 21.56 -17.17 3.87
CA ASN A 125 21.87 -17.07 5.30
C ASN A 125 20.77 -17.65 6.19
N THR A 126 19.49 -17.56 5.80
CA THR A 126 18.42 -18.25 6.55
C THR A 126 18.46 -19.78 6.41
N GLU A 127 18.94 -20.31 5.28
CA GLU A 127 19.13 -21.76 5.09
C GLU A 127 20.31 -22.29 5.92
N LYS A 128 21.42 -21.53 6.01
CA LYS A 128 22.59 -21.94 6.80
C LYS A 128 22.32 -22.02 8.31
N VAL A 129 21.42 -21.18 8.86
CA VAL A 129 21.10 -21.18 10.29
C VAL A 129 20.20 -22.35 10.71
N LYS A 130 19.46 -22.98 9.78
CA LYS A 130 18.63 -24.16 10.08
C LYS A 130 19.41 -25.49 10.10
N GLY A 131 20.67 -25.51 9.67
CA GLY A 131 21.48 -26.72 9.53
C GLY A 131 22.49 -26.99 10.66
N SER A 132 22.73 -26.03 11.56
CA SER A 132 23.81 -26.14 12.57
C SER A 132 23.31 -26.47 13.99
N GLY A 133 22.18 -27.17 14.09
CA GLY A 133 21.56 -27.55 15.37
C GLY A 133 21.51 -29.05 15.59
N LYS A 134 22.62 -29.77 15.38
CA LYS A 134 22.86 -31.11 15.95
C LYS A 134 24.36 -31.30 16.15
N SER A 135 24.82 -31.09 17.37
CA SER A 135 25.92 -31.81 18.03
C SER A 135 25.80 -31.55 19.52
#